data_AF-A0A9E0RBD3-F1
#
_entry.id   AF-A0A9E0RBD3-F1
#
_cell.length_a   1.000
_cell.length_b   1.000
_cell.length_c   1.000
_cell.angle_alpha   90.00
_cell.angle_beta   90.00
_cell.angle_gamma   90.00
#
_symmetry.space_group_name_H-M   'P 1'
#
loop_
_entity.id
_entity.type
_entity.pdbx_description
1 polymer ?
#
loop_
_entity_poly.entity_id
_entity_poly.type
_entity_poly.pdbx_seq_one_letter_code
_entity_poly.pdbx_strand_id
1 'polypeptide(L)'
;MTYFIDRRPNAKHKSAVNRQRFLERYRKHIKRSVEEAVNRRSITDMERGEKISIPAKDISEPVFQHGPGGARNIVSPGNKEFVAGDTIRRPSGQGGGSGAGEGGASNQGEGVDEFAFTLSREEFLEFVFDGLELPHLQRKPLKSLEEVKMVRAGLSKDGVPSRISITRSMREAYARRIAMRAPIKRALKEAQEALEAEERKDPVLRNPARIAELKTEIERLEKRIAGVPFIDTYDLRYHQLSAQPQPSNQAVMFCVMDVSGSMTQNHKDIAKRFFLLLYLFLEKHYEKVELV
;
A
#
# COMPACT_ATOMS: atom_id res chain seq x y z
N MET A 1 -46.26 -28.05 1.44
CA MET A 1 -44.80 -28.23 1.65
C MET A 1 -44.36 -27.29 2.75
N THR A 2 -43.90 -27.81 3.88
CA THR A 2 -43.41 -27.00 5.01
C THR A 2 -41.99 -26.53 4.74
N TYR A 3 -41.79 -25.21 4.65
CA TYR A 3 -40.46 -24.62 4.52
C TYR A 3 -39.81 -24.50 5.90
N PHE A 4 -38.66 -25.15 6.07
CA PHE A 4 -37.83 -25.01 7.26
C PHE A 4 -36.89 -23.82 7.10
N ILE A 5 -37.01 -22.82 7.97
CA ILE A 5 -36.10 -21.68 8.04
C ILE A 5 -35.24 -21.83 9.29
N ASP A 6 -33.96 -22.18 9.11
CA ASP A 6 -32.98 -22.25 10.20
C ASP A 6 -32.55 -20.83 10.62
N ARG A 7 -32.81 -20.47 11.88
CA ARG A 7 -32.51 -19.15 12.46
C ARG A 7 -31.24 -19.11 13.30
N ARG A 8 -30.45 -20.20 13.35
CA ARG A 8 -29.21 -20.22 14.14
C ARG A 8 -28.17 -19.27 13.54
N PRO A 9 -27.36 -18.57 14.35
CA PRO A 9 -26.24 -17.79 13.84
C PRO A 9 -25.29 -18.74 13.12
N ASN A 10 -25.25 -18.63 11.79
CA ASN A 10 -24.38 -19.47 10.98
C ASN A 10 -22.92 -19.24 11.37
N ALA A 11 -22.18 -20.31 11.62
CA ALA A 11 -20.74 -20.23 11.83
C ALA A 11 -20.10 -19.54 10.61
N LYS A 12 -19.22 -18.56 10.86
CA LYS A 12 -18.65 -17.59 9.89
C LYS A 12 -18.09 -18.18 8.59
N HIS A 13 -17.86 -19.50 8.50
CA HIS A 13 -17.21 -20.16 7.36
C HIS A 13 -18.01 -21.31 6.72
N LYS A 14 -19.27 -21.57 7.13
CA LYS A 14 -20.08 -22.64 6.50
C LYS A 14 -20.35 -22.41 5.01
N SER A 15 -20.35 -21.16 4.56
CA SER A 15 -20.61 -20.79 3.16
C SER A 15 -19.36 -20.84 2.27
N ALA A 16 -18.15 -20.93 2.82
CA ALA A 16 -16.91 -20.87 2.03
C ALA A 16 -16.80 -22.06 1.05
N VAL A 17 -17.07 -23.28 1.54
CA VAL A 17 -17.02 -24.50 0.72
C VAL A 17 -18.10 -24.49 -0.37
N ASN A 18 -19.31 -24.04 -0.04
CA ASN A 18 -20.41 -23.92 -1.01
C ASN A 18 -20.11 -22.85 -2.06
N ARG A 19 -19.52 -21.72 -1.63
CA ARG A 19 -19.09 -20.64 -2.51
C ARG A 19 -17.98 -21.09 -3.46
N GLN A 20 -16.98 -21.84 -2.98
CA GLN A 20 -15.94 -22.40 -3.83
C GLN A 20 -16.51 -23.37 -4.87
N ARG A 21 -17.36 -24.33 -4.44
CA ARG A 21 -18.04 -25.25 -5.37
C ARG A 21 -18.88 -24.52 -6.41
N PHE A 22 -19.53 -23.43 -6.01
CA PHE A 22 -20.29 -22.59 -6.90
C PHE A 22 -19.38 -21.88 -7.93
N LEU A 23 -18.30 -21.25 -7.48
CA LEU A 23 -17.31 -20.62 -8.36
C LEU A 23 -16.72 -21.61 -9.37
N GLU A 24 -16.42 -22.84 -8.93
CA GLU A 24 -15.94 -23.91 -9.80
C GLU A 24 -17.01 -24.34 -10.81
N ARG A 25 -18.27 -24.54 -10.37
CA ARG A 25 -19.39 -24.93 -11.24
C ARG A 25 -19.70 -23.89 -12.30
N TYR A 26 -19.72 -22.60 -11.93
CA TYR A 26 -20.07 -21.49 -12.81
C TYR A 26 -18.85 -20.78 -13.41
N ARG A 27 -17.65 -21.37 -13.28
CA ARG A 27 -16.38 -20.79 -13.74
C ARG A 27 -16.43 -20.24 -15.16
N LYS A 28 -17.07 -20.97 -16.09
CA LYS A 28 -17.19 -20.55 -17.49
C LYS A 28 -18.03 -19.29 -17.68
N HIS A 29 -19.14 -19.17 -16.94
CA HIS A 29 -20.01 -18.00 -16.98
C HIS A 29 -19.36 -16.80 -16.32
N ILE A 30 -18.77 -17.02 -15.14
CA ILE A 30 -18.02 -16.00 -14.42
C ILE A 30 -16.88 -15.47 -15.31
N LYS A 31 -16.10 -16.36 -15.94
CA LYS A 31 -15.02 -15.96 -16.86
C LYS A 31 -15.53 -15.09 -18.01
N ARG A 32 -16.62 -15.50 -18.68
CA ARG A 32 -17.22 -14.70 -19.77
C ARG A 32 -17.70 -13.32 -19.28
N SER A 33 -18.39 -13.28 -18.14
CA SER A 33 -18.88 -12.03 -17.56
C SER A 33 -17.73 -11.09 -17.17
N VAL A 34 -16.67 -11.63 -16.56
CA VAL A 34 -15.45 -10.88 -16.23
C VAL A 34 -14.78 -10.33 -17.49
N GLU A 35 -14.69 -11.12 -18.56
CA GLU A 35 -14.12 -10.65 -19.84
C GLU A 35 -14.94 -9.49 -20.44
N GLU A 36 -16.26 -9.59 -20.44
CA GLU A 36 -17.13 -8.50 -20.86
C GLU A 36 -16.99 -7.25 -19.98
N ALA A 37 -16.84 -7.45 -18.67
CA ALA A 37 -16.69 -6.37 -17.70
C ALA A 37 -15.37 -5.61 -17.88
N VAL A 38 -14.24 -6.31 -18.06
CA VAL A 38 -12.93 -5.71 -18.37
C VAL A 38 -13.00 -4.86 -19.63
N ASN A 39 -13.76 -5.31 -20.64
CA ASN A 39 -13.90 -4.58 -21.89
C ASN A 39 -14.77 -3.32 -21.76
N ARG A 40 -15.75 -3.30 -20.86
CA ARG A 40 -16.65 -2.14 -20.64
C ARG A 40 -16.09 -1.11 -19.66
N ARG A 41 -15.26 -1.52 -18.70
CA ARG A 41 -14.81 -0.65 -17.59
C ARG A 41 -13.59 0.19 -17.94
N SER A 42 -13.42 1.30 -17.22
CA SER A 42 -12.14 2.02 -17.12
C SER A 42 -11.18 1.24 -16.22
N ILE A 43 -9.88 1.35 -16.51
CA ILE A 43 -8.82 0.62 -15.78
C ILE A 43 -8.76 1.04 -14.29
N THR A 44 -9.16 2.28 -13.97
CA THR A 44 -9.16 2.84 -12.61
C THR A 44 -10.23 2.26 -11.68
N ASP A 45 -11.41 1.88 -12.20
CA ASP A 45 -12.52 1.45 -11.34
C ASP A 45 -12.38 0.00 -10.83
N MET A 46 -11.29 -0.68 -11.17
CA MET A 46 -11.07 -2.10 -10.90
C MET A 46 -10.70 -2.42 -9.45
N GLU A 47 -10.46 -1.42 -8.60
CA GLU A 47 -10.30 -1.62 -7.16
C GLU A 47 -11.57 -2.12 -6.47
N ARG A 48 -12.75 -1.82 -7.04
CA ARG A 48 -14.03 -2.20 -6.48
C ARG A 48 -14.46 -3.56 -7.03
N GLY A 49 -14.80 -4.48 -6.13
CA GLY A 49 -15.37 -5.78 -6.44
C GLY A 49 -16.58 -5.69 -7.37
N GLU A 50 -16.79 -6.72 -8.18
CA GLU A 50 -17.81 -6.72 -9.23
C GLU A 50 -19.07 -7.45 -8.77
N LYS A 51 -20.24 -6.89 -9.09
CA LYS A 51 -21.52 -7.62 -9.02
C LYS A 51 -21.77 -8.29 -10.36
N ILE A 52 -21.55 -9.60 -10.42
CA ILE A 52 -21.86 -10.41 -11.60
C ILE A 52 -23.24 -11.00 -11.42
N SER A 53 -24.05 -10.83 -12.45
CA SER A 53 -25.38 -11.38 -12.51
C SER A 53 -25.38 -12.62 -13.40
N ILE A 54 -25.82 -13.76 -12.86
CA ILE A 54 -25.84 -15.03 -13.60
C ILE A 54 -27.29 -15.31 -14.03
N PRO A 55 -27.54 -15.47 -15.35
CA PRO A 55 -28.88 -15.76 -15.83
C PRO A 55 -29.38 -17.13 -15.32
N ALA A 56 -30.63 -17.17 -14.86
CA ALA A 56 -31.23 -18.34 -14.20
C ALA A 56 -31.42 -19.58 -15.10
N LYS A 57 -31.29 -19.44 -16.43
CA LYS A 57 -31.53 -20.54 -17.39
C LYS A 57 -30.64 -21.76 -17.17
N ASP A 58 -29.42 -21.57 -16.65
CA ASP A 58 -28.43 -22.63 -16.48
C ASP A 58 -28.47 -23.31 -15.09
N ILE A 59 -29.46 -23.01 -14.25
CA ILE A 59 -29.70 -23.69 -12.95
C ILE A 59 -30.70 -24.84 -13.11
N SER A 60 -31.09 -25.22 -14.34
CA SER A 60 -32.03 -26.31 -14.55
C SER A 60 -31.43 -27.66 -14.11
N GLU A 61 -32.03 -28.26 -13.09
CA GLU A 61 -31.67 -29.60 -12.65
C GLU A 61 -32.34 -30.64 -13.58
N PRO A 62 -31.63 -31.69 -14.00
CA PRO A 62 -32.23 -32.74 -14.80
C PRO A 62 -33.25 -33.51 -13.95
N VAL A 63 -34.52 -33.48 -14.37
CA VAL A 63 -35.58 -34.24 -13.72
C VAL A 63 -35.70 -35.59 -14.40
N PHE A 64 -35.42 -36.67 -13.66
CA PHE A 64 -35.69 -38.02 -14.13
C PHE A 64 -37.19 -38.30 -14.05
N GLN A 65 -37.80 -38.64 -15.19
CA GLN A 65 -39.16 -39.13 -15.26
C GLN A 65 -39.17 -40.52 -15.90
N HIS A 66 -40.08 -41.38 -15.43
CA HIS A 66 -40.28 -42.70 -16.02
C HIS A 66 -41.00 -42.58 -17.39
N GLY A 67 -40.25 -42.46 -18.49
CA GLY A 67 -40.80 -42.34 -19.86
C GLY A 67 -41.53 -43.59 -20.37
N PRO A 68 -42.56 -43.50 -21.24
CA PRO A 68 -43.62 -44.51 -21.44
C PRO A 68 -43.22 -45.90 -21.98
N GLY A 69 -41.93 -46.18 -22.18
CA GLY A 69 -41.42 -47.46 -22.68
C GLY A 69 -41.11 -48.51 -21.58
N GLY A 70 -40.82 -49.73 -22.04
CA GLY A 70 -40.42 -50.88 -21.22
C GLY A 70 -41.57 -51.73 -20.68
N ALA A 71 -41.24 -52.91 -20.14
CA ALA A 71 -42.18 -53.72 -19.36
C ALA A 71 -42.36 -53.09 -17.98
N ARG A 72 -43.58 -52.66 -17.65
CA ARG A 72 -43.91 -52.01 -16.37
C ARG A 72 -44.96 -52.81 -15.64
N ASN A 73 -44.70 -53.08 -14.36
CA ASN A 73 -45.72 -53.56 -13.44
C ASN A 73 -46.23 -52.35 -12.66
N ILE A 74 -47.47 -51.94 -12.93
CA ILE A 74 -48.15 -50.86 -12.20
C ILE A 74 -49.22 -51.53 -11.34
N VAL A 75 -49.24 -51.20 -10.04
CA VAL A 75 -50.31 -51.61 -9.14
C VAL A 75 -51.28 -50.45 -9.05
N SER A 76 -52.48 -50.60 -9.61
CA SER A 76 -53.57 -49.62 -9.50
C SER A 76 -54.46 -50.01 -8.31
N PRO A 77 -54.34 -49.37 -7.14
CA PRO A 77 -55.24 -49.64 -6.02
C PRO A 77 -56.67 -49.23 -6.37
N GLY A 78 -57.67 -50.00 -5.91
CA GLY A 78 -59.10 -49.70 -6.14
C GLY A 78 -59.74 -50.43 -7.32
N ASN A 79 -59.12 -51.48 -7.86
CA ASN A 79 -59.72 -52.32 -8.89
C ASN A 79 -60.98 -53.04 -8.38
N LYS A 80 -62.14 -52.75 -8.97
CA LYS A 80 -63.42 -53.40 -8.68
C LYS A 80 -63.99 -54.20 -9.86
N GLU A 81 -63.38 -54.08 -11.04
CA GLU A 81 -63.98 -54.51 -12.31
C GLU A 81 -63.12 -55.49 -13.11
N PHE A 82 -61.79 -55.53 -12.91
CA PHE A 82 -60.88 -56.36 -13.71
C PHE A 82 -60.40 -57.60 -12.94
N VAL A 83 -60.31 -58.74 -13.62
CA VAL A 83 -59.80 -60.01 -13.10
C VAL A 83 -58.40 -60.29 -13.68
N ALA A 84 -57.62 -61.14 -13.02
CA ALA A 84 -56.29 -61.52 -13.49
C ALA A 84 -56.34 -62.13 -14.91
N GLY A 85 -55.75 -61.43 -15.88
CA GLY A 85 -55.74 -61.82 -17.31
C GLY A 85 -56.41 -60.80 -18.24
N ASP A 86 -57.17 -59.84 -17.69
CA ASP A 86 -57.84 -58.82 -18.50
C ASP A 86 -56.84 -57.81 -19.11
N THR A 87 -57.12 -57.40 -20.35
CA THR A 87 -56.32 -56.40 -21.06
C THR A 87 -56.94 -55.02 -20.87
N ILE A 88 -56.21 -54.12 -20.20
CA ILE A 88 -56.64 -52.72 -20.05
C ILE A 88 -56.36 -51.99 -21.36
N ARG A 89 -57.37 -51.30 -21.89
CA ARG A 89 -57.24 -50.51 -23.11
C ARG A 89 -56.18 -49.43 -22.88
N ARG A 90 -55.11 -49.46 -23.69
CA ARG A 90 -54.05 -48.44 -23.64
C ARG A 90 -54.72 -47.07 -23.75
N PRO A 91 -54.51 -46.13 -22.79
CA PRO A 91 -55.09 -44.81 -22.91
C PRO A 91 -54.66 -44.23 -24.25
N SER A 92 -55.64 -43.96 -25.11
CA SER A 92 -55.40 -43.27 -26.38
C SER A 92 -54.75 -41.94 -26.03
N GLY A 93 -53.56 -41.70 -26.58
CA GLY A 93 -52.71 -40.60 -26.18
C GLY A 93 -53.48 -39.29 -26.08
N GLN A 94 -53.73 -38.84 -24.84
CA GLN A 94 -53.96 -37.43 -24.55
C GLN A 94 -52.59 -36.74 -24.55
N GLY A 95 -51.96 -36.73 -25.73
CA GLY A 95 -50.98 -35.73 -26.08
C GLY A 95 -51.77 -34.50 -26.49
N GLY A 96 -51.82 -33.51 -25.62
CA GLY A 96 -52.59 -32.29 -25.85
C GLY A 96 -53.04 -31.60 -24.56
N GLY A 97 -52.19 -31.59 -23.54
CA GLY A 97 -52.32 -30.58 -22.49
C GLY A 97 -51.90 -29.26 -23.10
N SER A 98 -52.87 -28.46 -23.52
CA SER A 98 -52.74 -27.05 -23.87
C SER A 98 -52.13 -26.28 -22.69
N GLY A 99 -50.80 -26.24 -22.64
CA GLY A 99 -50.06 -25.18 -21.98
C GLY A 99 -49.95 -24.01 -22.95
N ALA A 100 -51.03 -23.23 -23.08
CA ALA A 100 -50.96 -21.91 -23.66
C ALA A 100 -50.10 -21.05 -22.72
N GLY A 101 -48.84 -20.89 -23.11
CA GLY A 101 -47.82 -20.16 -22.36
C GLY A 101 -46.70 -19.73 -23.29
N GLU A 102 -47.03 -19.38 -24.54
CA GLU A 102 -46.19 -18.53 -25.38
C GLU A 102 -46.38 -17.08 -24.89
N GLY A 103 -46.04 -16.86 -23.62
CA GLY A 103 -45.71 -15.54 -23.14
C GLY A 103 -44.36 -15.22 -23.74
N GLY A 104 -44.34 -14.35 -24.74
CA GLY A 104 -43.13 -13.63 -25.09
C GLY A 104 -42.51 -13.16 -23.78
N ALA A 105 -41.30 -13.63 -23.50
CA ALA A 105 -40.54 -13.17 -22.36
C ALA A 105 -40.31 -11.68 -22.54
N SER A 106 -41.24 -10.87 -22.03
CA SER A 106 -41.00 -9.46 -21.82
C SER A 106 -39.82 -9.39 -20.87
N ASN A 107 -38.86 -8.52 -21.20
CA ASN A 107 -37.68 -8.24 -20.38
C ASN A 107 -38.06 -7.48 -19.08
N GLN A 108 -39.31 -7.63 -18.63
CA GLN A 108 -39.98 -6.88 -17.57
C GLN A 108 -40.91 -7.77 -16.72
N GLY A 109 -40.81 -9.10 -16.83
CA GLY A 109 -41.42 -9.98 -15.84
C GLY A 109 -40.57 -9.96 -14.57
N GLU A 110 -41.19 -9.71 -13.42
CA GLU A 110 -40.63 -9.99 -12.08
C GLU A 110 -40.39 -11.50 -11.95
N GLY A 111 -39.37 -11.98 -12.68
CA GLY A 111 -38.84 -13.32 -12.57
C GLY A 111 -37.92 -13.36 -11.37
N VAL A 112 -38.32 -14.14 -10.39
CA VAL A 112 -37.58 -14.61 -9.20
C VAL A 112 -36.08 -14.30 -9.29
N ASP A 113 -35.66 -13.36 -8.43
CA ASP A 113 -34.35 -12.72 -8.30
C ASP A 113 -33.21 -13.31 -9.14
N GLU A 114 -32.75 -12.50 -10.10
CA GLU A 114 -31.45 -12.66 -10.72
C GLU A 114 -30.39 -12.78 -9.61
N PHE A 115 -29.71 -13.92 -9.54
CA PHE A 115 -28.71 -14.15 -8.51
C PHE A 115 -27.49 -13.27 -8.81
N ALA A 116 -27.45 -12.09 -8.18
CA ALA A 116 -26.32 -11.19 -8.21
C ALA A 116 -25.29 -11.61 -7.16
N PHE A 117 -24.09 -11.93 -7.63
CA PHE A 117 -22.97 -12.31 -6.78
C PHE A 117 -21.89 -11.23 -6.78
N THR A 118 -21.30 -10.95 -5.62
CA THR A 118 -20.19 -9.98 -5.51
C THR A 118 -18.85 -10.73 -5.46
N LEU A 119 -18.00 -10.52 -6.47
CA LEU A 119 -16.60 -10.95 -6.44
C LEU A 119 -15.76 -9.97 -5.62
N SER A 120 -14.83 -10.52 -4.84
CA SER A 120 -13.76 -9.71 -4.26
C SER A 120 -12.76 -9.26 -5.33
N ARG A 121 -11.95 -8.24 -5.02
CA ARG A 121 -10.86 -7.77 -5.90
C ARG A 121 -9.92 -8.91 -6.28
N GLU A 122 -9.50 -9.71 -5.29
CA GLU A 122 -8.53 -10.80 -5.49
C GLU A 122 -9.08 -11.88 -6.43
N GLU A 123 -10.34 -12.29 -6.24
CA GLU A 123 -10.98 -13.32 -7.07
C GLU A 123 -11.21 -12.82 -8.48
N PHE A 124 -11.64 -11.57 -8.64
CA PHE A 124 -11.77 -10.96 -9.94
C PHE A 124 -10.44 -10.99 -10.69
N LEU A 125 -9.33 -10.61 -10.02
CA LEU A 125 -8.01 -10.65 -10.62
C LEU A 125 -7.56 -12.07 -10.97
N GLU A 126 -7.87 -13.05 -10.13
CA GLU A 126 -7.59 -14.45 -10.41
C GLU A 126 -8.31 -14.95 -11.68
N PHE A 127 -9.59 -14.64 -11.85
CA PHE A 127 -10.33 -14.99 -13.08
C PHE A 127 -9.79 -14.27 -14.32
N VAL A 128 -9.33 -13.02 -14.18
CA VAL A 128 -8.66 -12.29 -15.27
C VAL A 128 -7.33 -12.96 -15.65
N PHE A 129 -6.51 -13.37 -14.67
CA PHE A 129 -5.22 -14.01 -14.92
C PHE A 129 -5.34 -15.46 -15.43
N ASP A 130 -6.36 -16.20 -14.99
CA ASP A 130 -6.70 -17.52 -15.53
C ASP A 130 -7.11 -17.44 -17.01
N GLY A 131 -7.60 -16.29 -17.47
CA GLY A 131 -7.82 -16.00 -18.89
C GLY A 131 -6.55 -15.76 -19.71
N LEU A 132 -5.42 -15.49 -19.05
CA LEU A 132 -4.15 -15.15 -19.70
C LEU A 132 -3.15 -16.30 -19.74
N GLU A 133 -3.47 -17.45 -19.10
CA GLU A 133 -2.62 -18.65 -19.06
C GLU A 133 -1.16 -18.33 -18.67
N LEU A 134 -0.97 -17.37 -17.76
CA LEU A 134 0.35 -16.90 -17.38
C LEU A 134 1.13 -18.00 -16.64
N PRO A 135 2.42 -18.23 -16.98
CA PRO A 135 3.23 -19.19 -16.25
C PRO A 135 3.43 -18.72 -14.80
N HIS A 136 3.45 -19.66 -13.86
CA HIS A 136 3.76 -19.37 -12.47
C HIS A 136 5.21 -18.91 -12.30
N LEU A 137 5.43 -17.59 -12.37
CA LEU A 137 6.74 -16.97 -12.20
C LEU A 137 7.21 -17.09 -10.75
N GLN A 138 8.47 -17.50 -10.57
CA GLN A 138 9.12 -17.48 -9.26
C GLN A 138 9.23 -16.03 -8.77
N ARG A 139 8.94 -15.82 -7.47
CA ARG A 139 9.01 -14.50 -6.84
C ARG A 139 10.46 -14.01 -6.85
N LYS A 140 10.76 -13.02 -7.69
CA LYS A 140 12.03 -12.29 -7.58
C LYS A 140 12.02 -11.51 -6.25
N PRO A 141 13.11 -11.54 -5.46
CA PRO A 141 13.20 -10.71 -4.28
C PRO A 141 13.07 -9.24 -4.71
N LEU A 142 12.08 -8.55 -4.14
CA LEU A 142 11.88 -7.12 -4.35
C LEU A 142 13.06 -6.40 -3.71
N LYS A 143 14.01 -5.92 -4.52
CA LYS A 143 15.06 -5.05 -4.04
C LYS A 143 14.46 -3.65 -3.90
N SER A 144 14.18 -3.22 -2.67
CA SER A 144 13.79 -1.84 -2.41
C SER A 144 14.95 -0.93 -2.85
N LEU A 145 14.75 -0.21 -3.95
CA LEU A 145 15.65 0.86 -4.38
C LEU A 145 15.28 2.10 -3.57
N GLU A 146 15.66 2.13 -2.29
CA GLU A 146 15.62 3.38 -1.54
C GLU A 146 16.79 4.24 -2.00
N GLU A 147 16.49 5.31 -2.74
CA GLU A 147 17.50 6.31 -3.07
C GLU A 147 17.86 7.07 -1.79
N VAL A 148 19.11 6.92 -1.36
CA VAL A 148 19.62 7.63 -0.19
C VAL A 148 20.13 9.00 -0.63
N LYS A 149 19.53 10.06 -0.09
CA LYS A 149 20.02 11.42 -0.29
C LYS A 149 20.71 11.93 0.98
N MET A 150 21.86 12.57 0.79
CA MET A 150 22.59 13.21 1.89
C MET A 150 22.00 14.59 2.17
N VAL A 151 21.39 14.75 3.35
CA VAL A 151 20.76 16.00 3.81
C VAL A 151 21.58 16.59 4.96
N ARG A 152 21.64 17.93 5.05
CA ARG A 152 22.30 18.61 6.18
C ARG A 152 21.49 18.40 7.46
N ALA A 153 22.08 17.70 8.43
CA ALA A 153 21.39 17.25 9.65
C ALA A 153 21.86 17.94 10.93
N GLY A 154 22.82 18.87 10.83
CA GLY A 154 23.26 19.66 11.97
C GLY A 154 24.74 20.01 11.94
N LEU A 155 25.31 20.18 13.14
CA LEU A 155 26.71 20.48 13.36
C LEU A 155 27.37 19.37 14.19
N SER A 156 28.53 18.93 13.74
CA SER A 156 29.43 18.00 14.44
C SER A 156 30.69 18.75 14.90
N LYS A 157 31.40 18.22 15.90
CA LYS A 157 32.71 18.75 16.33
C LYS A 157 33.84 18.33 15.38
N ASP A 158 33.66 17.19 14.71
CA ASP A 158 34.63 16.63 13.78
C ASP A 158 34.01 16.45 12.40
N GLY A 159 34.83 16.63 11.36
CA GLY A 159 34.40 16.49 9.98
C GLY A 159 35.46 16.90 8.96
N VAL A 160 35.09 16.79 7.68
CA VAL A 160 35.97 17.17 6.57
C VAL A 160 36.14 18.71 6.55
N PRO A 161 37.37 19.25 6.35
CA PRO A 161 37.62 20.69 6.28
C PRO A 161 36.70 21.47 5.34
N SER A 162 36.28 20.87 4.23
CA SER A 162 35.34 21.48 3.27
C SER A 162 33.96 21.78 3.86
N ARG A 163 33.58 21.14 4.96
CA ARG A 163 32.29 21.31 5.64
C ARG A 163 32.39 22.16 6.90
N ILE A 164 33.51 22.81 7.15
CA ILE A 164 33.67 23.65 8.33
C ILE A 164 32.68 24.82 8.31
N SER A 165 31.98 25.00 9.43
CA SER A 165 31.14 26.16 9.67
C SER A 165 31.99 27.24 10.32
N ILE A 166 32.52 28.16 9.51
CA ILE A 166 33.46 29.20 9.97
C ILE A 166 32.80 30.08 11.05
N THR A 167 31.58 30.55 10.80
CA THR A 167 30.87 31.45 11.72
C THR A 167 30.61 30.81 13.08
N ARG A 168 30.21 29.53 13.09
CA ARG A 168 29.94 28.78 14.33
C ARG A 168 31.25 28.45 15.05
N SER A 169 32.28 28.02 14.33
CA SER A 169 33.59 27.71 14.92
C SER A 169 34.24 28.96 15.56
N MET A 170 34.17 30.09 14.86
CA MET A 170 34.67 31.37 15.37
C MET A 170 33.92 31.84 16.61
N ARG A 171 32.60 31.64 16.66
CA ARG A 171 31.78 31.96 17.84
C ARG A 171 32.19 31.13 19.06
N GLU A 172 32.38 29.83 18.89
CA GLU A 172 32.84 28.92 19.95
C GLU A 172 34.25 29.30 20.43
N ALA A 173 35.17 29.57 19.50
CA ALA A 173 36.53 30.01 19.80
C ALA A 173 36.56 31.32 20.59
N TYR A 174 35.73 32.29 20.19
CA TYR A 174 35.63 33.57 20.91
C TYR A 174 35.05 33.40 22.31
N ALA A 175 34.01 32.58 22.47
CA ALA A 175 33.41 32.28 23.77
C ALA A 175 34.42 31.61 24.71
N ARG A 176 35.15 30.58 24.23
CA ARG A 176 36.22 29.92 24.99
C ARG A 176 37.33 30.90 25.38
N ARG A 177 37.75 31.75 24.44
CA ARG A 177 38.79 32.77 24.67
C ARG A 177 38.37 33.79 25.72
N ILE A 178 37.11 34.24 25.70
CA ILE A 178 36.56 35.10 26.76
C ILE A 178 36.61 34.37 28.10
N ALA A 179 36.09 33.14 28.17
CA ALA A 179 36.03 32.37 29.41
C ALA A 179 37.43 32.14 30.02
N MET A 180 38.41 31.76 29.19
CA MET A 180 39.80 31.53 29.62
C MET A 180 40.51 32.81 30.05
N ARG A 181 40.26 33.93 29.36
CA ARG A 181 40.92 35.21 29.65
C ARG A 181 40.26 35.99 30.78
N ALA A 182 38.96 35.82 31.02
CA ALA A 182 38.21 36.61 32.00
C ALA A 182 38.83 36.59 33.41
N PRO A 183 39.14 35.44 34.04
CA PRO A 183 39.74 35.43 35.38
C PRO A 183 41.15 36.04 35.39
N ILE A 184 41.94 35.79 34.36
CA ILE A 184 43.31 36.30 34.25
C ILE A 184 43.30 37.83 34.07
N LYS A 185 42.36 38.36 33.27
CA LYS A 185 42.16 39.80 33.10
C LYS A 185 41.70 40.49 34.39
N ARG A 186 40.87 39.83 35.21
CA ARG A 186 40.48 40.36 36.53
C ARG A 186 41.69 40.43 37.46
N ALA A 187 42.45 39.35 37.57
CA ALA A 187 43.68 39.32 38.36
C ALA A 187 44.71 40.36 37.88
N LEU A 188 44.84 40.55 36.55
CA LEU A 188 45.73 41.57 35.97
C LEU A 188 45.29 42.98 36.39
N LYS A 189 43.98 43.26 36.32
CA LYS A 189 43.42 44.53 36.73
C LYS A 189 43.64 44.79 38.23
N GLU A 190 43.40 43.79 39.08
CA GLU A 190 43.66 43.87 40.52
C GLU A 190 45.15 44.11 40.84
N ALA A 191 46.06 43.43 40.13
CA ALA A 191 47.50 43.63 40.28
C ALA A 191 47.96 45.02 39.82
N GLN A 192 47.39 45.54 38.73
CA GLN A 192 47.64 46.91 38.25
C GLN A 192 47.13 47.95 39.24
N GLU A 193 45.91 47.80 39.76
CA GLU A 193 45.35 48.68 40.79
C GLU A 193 46.19 48.66 42.08
N ALA A 194 46.67 47.48 42.50
CA ALA A 194 47.57 47.34 43.64
C ALA A 194 48.93 48.01 43.40
N LEU A 195 49.47 47.93 42.19
CA LEU A 195 50.72 48.61 41.81
C LEU A 195 50.54 50.13 41.85
N GLU A 196 49.46 50.64 41.26
CA GLU A 196 49.12 52.07 41.29
C GLU A 196 48.93 52.57 42.72
N ALA A 197 48.25 51.81 43.58
CA ALA A 197 48.05 52.17 44.97
C ALA A 197 49.37 52.26 45.75
N GLU A 198 50.30 51.35 45.50
CA GLU A 198 51.64 51.35 46.12
C GLU A 198 52.52 52.49 45.60
N GLU A 199 52.39 52.85 44.32
CA GLU A 199 53.12 53.96 43.69
C GLU A 199 52.60 55.35 44.09
N ARG A 200 51.33 55.47 44.50
CA ARG A 200 50.72 56.71 45.00
C ARG A 200 51.06 57.04 46.46
N LYS A 201 51.65 56.10 47.22
CA LYS A 201 52.07 56.34 48.61
C LYS A 201 53.23 57.33 48.65
N ASP A 202 53.38 58.03 49.78
CA ASP A 202 54.51 58.92 50.02
C ASP A 202 55.85 58.17 49.85
N PRO A 203 56.93 58.83 49.38
CA PRO A 203 58.21 58.17 49.07
C PRO A 203 58.82 57.36 50.22
N VAL A 204 58.49 57.69 51.47
CA VAL A 204 58.97 57.01 52.68
C VAL A 204 58.16 55.73 53.00
N LEU A 205 56.88 55.68 52.60
CA LEU A 205 55.97 54.57 52.83
C LEU A 205 55.92 53.56 51.68
N ARG A 206 56.60 53.88 50.56
CA ARG A 206 56.67 53.05 49.36
C ARG A 206 57.52 51.81 49.62
N ASN A 207 56.96 50.62 49.39
CA ASN A 207 57.74 49.38 49.44
C ASN A 207 58.29 49.00 48.05
N PRO A 208 59.60 49.16 47.77
CA PRO A 208 60.18 48.85 46.46
C PRO A 208 60.15 47.36 46.12
N ALA A 209 60.23 46.47 47.12
CA ALA A 209 60.15 45.03 46.89
C ALA A 209 58.75 44.63 46.42
N ARG A 210 57.70 45.20 47.03
CA ARG A 210 56.31 44.94 46.64
C ARG A 210 56.00 45.39 45.21
N ILE A 211 56.60 46.49 44.78
CA ILE A 211 56.45 47.02 43.41
C ILE A 211 57.13 46.11 42.40
N ALA A 212 58.32 45.60 42.71
CA ALA A 212 59.00 44.63 41.87
C ALA A 212 58.18 43.34 41.73
N GLU A 213 57.64 42.81 42.85
CA GLU A 213 56.73 41.65 42.83
C GLU A 213 55.52 41.88 41.93
N LEU A 214 54.80 42.99 42.10
CA LEU A 214 53.60 43.31 41.33
C LEU A 214 53.92 43.45 39.83
N LYS A 215 55.06 44.06 39.47
CA LYS A 215 55.52 44.14 38.08
C LYS A 215 55.79 42.75 37.49
N THR A 216 56.44 41.85 38.24
CA THR A 216 56.68 40.47 37.78
C THR A 216 55.38 39.69 37.62
N GLU A 217 54.40 39.87 38.51
CA GLU A 217 53.11 39.20 38.41
C GLU A 217 52.27 39.74 37.24
N ILE A 218 52.29 41.05 36.99
CA ILE A 218 51.67 41.66 35.81
C ILE A 218 52.26 41.06 34.52
N GLU A 219 53.59 41.00 34.39
CA GLU A 219 54.25 40.42 33.22
C GLU A 219 53.87 38.94 33.03
N ARG A 220 53.78 38.18 34.13
CA ARG A 220 53.32 36.79 34.11
C ARG A 220 51.88 36.66 33.63
N LEU A 221 50.98 37.49 34.12
CA LEU A 221 49.56 37.48 33.75
C LEU A 221 49.37 37.89 32.28
N GLU A 222 50.11 38.89 31.79
CA GLU A 222 50.13 39.29 30.39
C GLU A 222 50.60 38.16 29.46
N LYS A 223 51.71 37.49 29.81
CA LYS A 223 52.19 36.29 29.09
C LYS A 223 51.14 35.19 29.04
N ARG A 224 50.43 34.95 30.15
CA ARG A 224 49.34 33.96 30.21
C ARG A 224 48.17 34.34 29.31
N ILE A 225 47.79 35.62 29.22
CA ILE A 225 46.73 36.09 28.31
C ILE A 225 47.15 35.93 26.85
N ALA A 226 48.40 36.27 26.52
CA ALA A 226 48.97 36.13 25.18
C ALA A 226 49.05 34.66 24.75
N GLY A 227 49.34 33.74 25.68
CA GLY A 227 49.41 32.30 25.43
C GLY A 227 48.08 31.62 25.10
N VAL A 228 46.92 32.26 25.28
CA VAL A 228 45.62 31.67 24.92
C VAL A 228 45.45 31.62 23.39
N PRO A 229 45.34 30.42 22.77
CA PRO A 229 45.23 30.29 21.32
C PRO A 229 43.97 30.94 20.77
N PHE A 230 44.06 31.48 19.55
CA PHE A 230 42.93 32.14 18.88
C PHE A 230 41.86 31.14 18.43
N ILE A 231 42.25 30.01 17.84
CA ILE A 231 41.39 28.90 17.43
C ILE A 231 42.02 27.62 17.96
N ASP A 232 41.19 26.70 18.44
CA ASP A 232 41.58 25.35 18.85
C ASP A 232 40.71 24.31 18.12
N THR A 233 41.20 23.08 18.04
CA THR A 233 40.51 21.92 17.46
C THR A 233 39.12 21.70 18.10
N TYR A 234 39.00 21.93 19.40
CA TYR A 234 37.73 21.83 20.14
C TYR A 234 36.67 22.86 19.73
N ASP A 235 37.09 23.97 19.12
CA ASP A 235 36.17 25.03 18.67
C ASP A 235 35.58 24.73 17.30
N LEU A 236 36.20 23.83 16.53
CA LEU A 236 35.78 23.55 15.17
C LEU A 236 34.39 22.91 15.15
N ARG A 237 33.56 23.37 14.23
CA ARG A 237 32.21 22.86 13.98
C ARG A 237 32.06 22.59 12.50
N TYR A 238 31.55 21.43 12.14
CA TYR A 238 31.40 20.96 10.77
C TYR A 238 29.93 20.68 10.48
N HIS A 239 29.48 21.00 9.27
CA HIS A 239 28.16 20.63 8.81
C HIS A 239 28.06 19.11 8.63
N GLN A 240 27.22 18.47 9.44
CA GLN A 240 26.97 17.04 9.37
C GLN A 240 25.94 16.76 8.27
N LEU A 241 26.22 15.76 7.45
CA LEU A 241 25.25 15.19 6.52
C LEU A 241 24.74 13.87 7.10
N SER A 242 23.43 13.68 7.11
CA SER A 242 22.81 12.39 7.37
C SER A 242 22.25 11.82 6.08
N ALA A 243 22.40 10.52 5.89
CA ALA A 243 21.64 9.76 4.93
C ALA A 243 20.16 9.77 5.34
N GLN A 244 19.28 10.29 4.50
CA GLN A 244 17.84 10.12 4.64
C GLN A 244 17.32 9.33 3.44
N PRO A 245 16.47 8.31 3.65
CA PRO A 245 15.81 7.64 2.56
C PRO A 245 14.90 8.64 1.87
N GLN A 246 15.07 8.81 0.57
CA GLN A 246 14.14 9.55 -0.26
C GLN A 246 13.22 8.53 -0.92
N PRO A 247 11.99 8.34 -0.41
CA PRO A 247 11.05 7.47 -1.08
C PRO A 247 10.78 8.03 -2.49
N SER A 248 10.65 7.12 -3.46
CA SER A 248 10.19 7.42 -4.81
C SER A 248 8.68 7.53 -4.74
N ASN A 249 8.18 8.76 -4.63
CA ASN A 249 6.84 8.97 -4.08
C ASN A 249 5.70 8.81 -5.09
N GLN A 250 5.97 8.80 -6.40
CA GLN A 250 4.90 8.93 -7.41
C GLN A 250 5.30 8.28 -8.74
N ALA A 251 4.42 7.47 -9.31
CA ALA A 251 4.47 7.02 -10.69
C ALA A 251 3.26 7.57 -11.47
N VAL A 252 3.47 7.96 -12.72
CA VAL A 252 2.38 8.38 -13.62
C VAL A 252 2.33 7.42 -14.80
N MET A 253 1.15 6.90 -15.11
CA MET A 253 0.93 5.93 -16.17
C MET A 253 -0.02 6.52 -17.22
N PHE A 254 0.50 6.71 -18.44
CA PHE A 254 -0.29 7.18 -19.59
C PHE A 254 -0.75 5.99 -20.42
N CYS A 255 -2.07 5.82 -20.56
CA CYS A 255 -2.66 4.76 -21.37
C CYS A 255 -3.06 5.26 -22.76
N VAL A 256 -2.21 5.03 -23.76
CA VAL A 256 -2.53 5.40 -25.15
C VAL A 256 -2.70 4.13 -26.00
N MET A 257 -3.82 4.02 -26.71
CA MET A 257 -4.12 2.90 -27.60
C MET A 257 -4.57 3.41 -28.98
N ASP A 258 -4.10 2.77 -30.05
CA ASP A 258 -4.58 3.03 -31.41
C ASP A 258 -5.98 2.41 -31.61
N VAL A 259 -6.86 3.13 -32.33
CA VAL A 259 -8.24 2.71 -32.64
C VAL A 259 -8.44 2.52 -34.15
N SER A 260 -7.36 2.46 -34.93
CA SER A 260 -7.38 2.24 -36.37
C SER A 260 -8.02 0.91 -36.78
N GLY A 261 -8.38 0.80 -38.07
CA GLY A 261 -9.12 -0.36 -38.60
C GLY A 261 -8.38 -1.70 -38.54
N SER A 262 -7.05 -1.70 -38.34
CA SER A 262 -6.26 -2.93 -38.11
C SER A 262 -6.42 -3.46 -36.68
N MET A 263 -6.93 -2.64 -35.76
CA MET A 263 -7.07 -2.99 -34.35
C MET A 263 -8.36 -3.79 -34.11
N THR A 264 -8.28 -5.11 -34.30
CA THR A 264 -9.41 -6.03 -34.03
C THR A 264 -9.77 -6.04 -32.53
N GLN A 265 -10.97 -6.52 -32.20
CA GLN A 265 -11.46 -6.56 -30.81
C GLN A 265 -10.46 -7.30 -29.89
N ASN A 266 -9.91 -8.42 -30.35
CA ASN A 266 -8.93 -9.20 -29.57
C ASN A 266 -7.67 -8.39 -29.24
N HIS A 267 -7.18 -7.54 -30.15
CA HIS A 267 -6.00 -6.71 -29.88
C HIS A 267 -6.30 -5.62 -28.85
N LYS A 268 -7.50 -5.02 -28.91
CA LYS A 268 -7.96 -4.03 -27.92
C LYS A 268 -8.07 -4.67 -26.53
N ASP A 269 -8.60 -5.88 -26.46
CA ASP A 269 -8.77 -6.63 -25.22
C ASP A 269 -7.40 -6.97 -24.60
N ILE A 270 -6.44 -7.42 -25.41
CA ILE A 270 -5.06 -7.68 -24.96
C ILE A 270 -4.40 -6.40 -24.43
N ALA A 271 -4.53 -5.29 -25.16
CA ALA A 271 -3.94 -4.02 -24.75
C ALA A 271 -4.54 -3.49 -23.44
N LYS A 272 -5.85 -3.61 -23.23
CA LYS A 272 -6.50 -3.27 -21.96
C LYS A 272 -6.00 -4.14 -20.80
N ARG A 273 -5.88 -5.46 -21.02
CA ARG A 273 -5.34 -6.40 -20.01
C ARG A 273 -3.88 -6.08 -19.66
N PHE A 274 -3.07 -5.67 -20.64
CA PHE A 274 -1.69 -5.23 -20.43
C PHE A 274 -1.62 -3.96 -19.57
N PHE A 275 -2.43 -2.95 -19.87
CA PHE A 275 -2.47 -1.73 -19.06
C PHE A 275 -2.91 -1.98 -17.62
N LEU A 276 -3.88 -2.87 -17.41
CA LEU A 276 -4.27 -3.31 -16.07
C LEU A 276 -3.13 -3.97 -15.31
N LEU A 277 -2.43 -4.92 -15.94
CA LEU A 277 -1.27 -5.59 -15.35
C LEU A 277 -0.19 -4.59 -14.94
N LEU A 278 0.07 -3.61 -15.81
CA LEU A 278 1.06 -2.58 -15.55
C LEU A 278 0.63 -1.66 -14.40
N TYR A 279 -0.65 -1.29 -14.32
CA TYR A 279 -1.20 -0.50 -13.22
C TYR A 279 -1.05 -1.22 -11.87
N LEU A 280 -1.48 -2.49 -11.79
CA LEU A 280 -1.34 -3.30 -10.57
C LEU A 280 0.12 -3.52 -10.17
N PHE A 281 1.02 -3.63 -11.15
CA PHE A 281 2.45 -3.70 -10.90
C PHE A 281 2.95 -2.38 -10.30
N LEU A 282 2.57 -1.24 -10.87
CA LEU A 282 2.96 0.06 -10.34
C LEU A 282 2.41 0.30 -8.94
N GLU A 283 1.15 -0.05 -8.64
CA GLU A 283 0.58 0.07 -7.29
C GLU A 283 1.34 -0.73 -6.24
N LYS A 284 1.89 -1.89 -6.62
CA LYS A 284 2.69 -2.71 -5.71
C LYS A 284 4.06 -2.11 -5.42
N HIS A 285 4.61 -1.36 -6.37
CA HIS A 285 5.98 -0.86 -6.33
C HIS A 285 6.10 0.61 -5.88
N TYR A 286 5.04 1.40 -6.06
CA TYR A 286 5.01 2.83 -5.78
C TYR A 286 3.87 3.15 -4.81
N GLU A 287 4.12 4.07 -3.87
CA GLU A 287 3.13 4.46 -2.87
C GLU A 287 1.95 5.24 -3.46
N LYS A 288 2.19 5.97 -4.57
CA LYS A 288 1.16 6.70 -5.30
C LYS A 288 1.32 6.47 -6.79
N VAL A 289 0.23 6.07 -7.46
CA VAL A 289 0.17 5.91 -8.91
C VAL A 289 -0.98 6.77 -9.43
N GLU A 290 -0.69 7.66 -10.37
CA GLU A 290 -1.69 8.45 -11.08
C GLU A 290 -1.86 7.90 -12.51
N LEU A 291 -3.10 7.57 -12.87
CA LEU A 291 -3.46 7.16 -14.23
C LEU A 291 -3.93 8.39 -15.00
N VAL A 292 -3.35 8.65 -16.17
CA VAL A 292 -3.71 9.76 -17.07
C VAL A 292 -4.21 9.23 -18.42
#